data_AF-A0A2X3M4U1-F1
#
_entry.id   AF-A0A2X3M4U1-F1
#
_cell.length_a   1.000
_cell.length_b   1.000
_cell.length_c   1.000
_cell.angle_alpha   90.00
_cell.angle_beta   90.00
_cell.angle_gamma   90.00
#
_symmetry.space_group_name_H-M   'P 1'
#
loop_
_entity.id
_entity.type
_entity.pdbx_description
1 polymer ?
#
loop_
_entity_poly.entity_id
_entity_poly.type
_entity_poly.pdbx_seq_one_letter_code
_entity_poly.pdbx_strand_id
1 'polypeptide(L)'
;MVLPLYPQFSCSTVGAVWDELARILARKRSIPGYRLFVITPITTITLMHWRTAYALLLPNMANRICCCSYHGIPQRYADEGDDYPQRCRTTTRELASALGMAPEKVMMTFQSRFGREPLADALYRRNAENARRKRRRSIQVMCPGFAADCLETLEEIAEQNREVFLGAGGKKYEYIPALNATPEHIEMMANLVAAYR
;
A
#
# COMPACT_ATOMS: atom_id res chain seq x y z
N MET A 1 22.86 -0.58 10.68
CA MET A 1 21.49 -0.07 10.49
C MET A 1 20.73 -1.07 9.65
N VAL A 2 19.44 -1.28 9.94
CA VAL A 2 18.53 -2.09 9.13
C VAL A 2 17.27 -1.28 8.85
N LEU A 3 17.01 -1.01 7.58
CA LEU A 3 15.86 -0.24 7.09
C LEU A 3 14.98 -1.15 6.22
N PRO A 4 13.91 -1.74 6.77
CA PRO A 4 12.96 -2.54 6.00
C PRO A 4 12.22 -1.66 4.98
N LEU A 5 12.02 -2.14 3.75
CA LEU A 5 11.29 -1.40 2.70
C LEU A 5 9.77 -1.57 2.78
N TYR A 6 9.26 -2.21 3.83
CA TYR A 6 7.83 -2.32 4.10
C TYR A 6 7.35 -1.11 4.93
N PRO A 7 6.46 -0.26 4.39
CA PRO A 7 5.99 0.94 5.09
C PRO A 7 5.14 0.66 6.32
N GLN A 8 4.52 -0.51 6.43
CA GLN A 8 3.76 -0.93 7.61
C GLN A 8 4.39 -2.21 8.17
N PHE A 9 4.63 -2.22 9.47
CA PHE A 9 5.03 -3.45 10.17
C PHE A 9 3.95 -4.53 10.02
N SER A 10 4.40 -5.75 9.78
CA SER A 10 3.67 -6.99 10.04
C SER A 10 4.68 -8.02 10.53
N CYS A 11 4.23 -9.00 11.32
CA CYS A 11 5.07 -10.11 11.76
C CYS A 11 5.59 -10.93 10.57
N SER A 12 4.85 -10.99 9.46
CA SER A 12 5.25 -11.75 8.26
C SER A 12 6.19 -11.00 7.33
N THR A 13 6.50 -9.72 7.59
CA THR A 13 7.40 -8.91 6.75
C THR A 13 8.57 -8.36 7.57
N VAL A 14 8.36 -7.24 8.26
CA VAL A 14 9.37 -6.62 9.12
C VAL A 14 9.73 -7.56 10.26
N GLY A 15 8.75 -8.26 10.86
CA GLY A 15 9.00 -9.28 11.89
C GLY A 15 9.94 -10.40 11.42
N ALA A 16 9.78 -10.91 10.21
CA ALA A 16 10.70 -11.91 9.66
C ALA A 16 12.14 -11.39 9.52
N VAL A 17 12.32 -10.09 9.21
CA VAL A 17 13.66 -9.45 9.22
C VAL A 17 14.23 -9.40 10.64
N TRP A 18 13.40 -9.14 11.66
CA TRP A 18 13.81 -9.20 13.06
C TRP A 18 14.26 -10.61 13.47
N ASP A 19 13.48 -11.63 13.13
CA ASP A 19 13.77 -13.03 13.47
C ASP A 19 15.11 -13.46 12.89
N GLU A 20 15.37 -13.12 11.63
CA GLU A 20 16.61 -13.49 10.96
C GLU A 20 17.82 -12.73 11.52
N LEU A 21 17.65 -11.45 11.83
CA LEU A 21 18.70 -10.67 12.48
C LEU A 21 19.03 -11.24 13.87
N ALA A 22 18.01 -11.55 14.67
CA ALA A 22 18.17 -12.16 15.98
C ALA A 22 18.89 -13.51 15.89
N ARG A 23 18.49 -14.35 14.94
CA ARG A 23 19.12 -15.66 14.69
C ARG A 23 20.60 -15.55 14.36
N ILE A 24 20.98 -14.57 13.53
CA ILE A 24 22.39 -14.32 13.16
C ILE A 24 23.17 -13.79 14.37
N LEU A 25 22.63 -12.80 15.07
CA LEU A 25 23.32 -12.11 16.17
C LEU A 25 23.49 -13.00 17.40
N ALA A 26 22.54 -13.90 17.67
CA ALA A 26 22.63 -14.85 18.79
C ALA A 26 23.86 -15.76 18.73
N ARG A 27 24.46 -15.95 17.54
CA ARG A 27 25.67 -16.76 17.35
C ARG A 27 26.98 -15.96 17.43
N LYS A 28 26.92 -14.64 17.58
CA LYS A 28 28.11 -13.78 17.61
C LYS A 28 28.55 -13.50 19.04
N ARG A 29 29.85 -13.72 19.32
CA ARG A 29 30.46 -13.32 20.59
C ARG A 29 30.63 -11.80 20.73
N SER A 30 30.83 -11.12 19.60
CA SER A 30 30.86 -9.65 19.51
C SER A 30 29.67 -9.20 18.67
N ILE A 31 28.66 -8.64 19.35
CA ILE A 31 27.45 -8.13 18.72
C ILE A 31 27.72 -6.69 18.29
N PRO A 32 27.64 -6.35 16.99
CA PRO A 32 27.80 -4.97 16.54
C PRO A 32 26.63 -4.13 17.04
N GLY A 33 26.88 -2.84 17.32
CA GLY A 33 25.79 -1.89 17.53
C GLY A 33 24.92 -1.81 16.27
N TYR A 34 23.62 -2.04 16.39
CA TYR A 34 22.68 -1.90 15.29
C TYR A 34 21.44 -1.10 15.72
N ARG A 35 20.84 -0.42 14.75
CA ARG A 35 19.54 0.25 14.86
C ARG A 35 18.64 -0.34 13.80
N LEU A 36 17.45 -0.77 14.20
CA LEU A 36 16.43 -1.28 13.31
C LEU A 36 15.22 -0.35 13.35
N PHE A 37 14.71 -0.04 12.16
CA PHE A 37 13.64 0.92 11.99
C PHE A 37 12.34 0.20 11.67
N VAL A 38 11.31 0.45 12.47
CA VAL A 38 9.94 0.21 12.04
C VAL A 38 9.49 1.50 11.36
N ILE A 39 9.46 1.49 10.03
CA ILE A 39 9.00 2.65 9.30
C ILE A 39 7.47 2.67 9.39
N THR A 40 6.90 3.84 9.60
CA THR A 40 5.49 4.16 9.32
C THR A 40 5.45 5.38 8.40
N PRO A 41 6.02 5.31 7.18
CA PRO A 41 6.30 6.50 6.40
C PRO A 41 5.03 6.94 5.72
N ILE A 42 4.24 7.73 6.44
CA ILE A 42 3.45 8.77 5.81
C ILE A 42 4.24 10.05 6.07
N THR A 43 5.23 10.29 5.23
CA THR A 43 6.04 11.51 5.27
C THR A 43 5.48 12.51 4.27
N THR A 44 5.77 13.81 4.46
CA THR A 44 5.44 14.84 3.48
C THR A 44 5.90 14.47 2.07
N ILE A 45 7.07 13.84 1.94
CA ILE A 45 7.63 13.44 0.64
C ILE A 45 6.81 12.31 0.00
N THR A 46 6.45 11.26 0.75
CA THR A 46 5.55 10.20 0.23
C THR A 46 4.22 10.77 -0.20
N LEU A 47 3.64 11.68 0.58
CA LEU A 47 2.37 12.32 0.29
C LEU A 47 2.45 13.17 -1.00
N MET A 48 3.54 13.92 -1.18
CA MET A 48 3.77 14.73 -2.37
C MET A 48 3.91 13.87 -3.62
N HIS A 49 4.64 12.75 -3.56
CA HIS A 49 4.73 11.84 -4.70
C HIS A 49 3.36 11.29 -5.10
N TRP A 50 2.61 10.71 -4.16
CA TRP A 50 1.28 10.16 -4.46
C TRP A 50 0.33 11.25 -4.95
N ARG A 51 0.41 12.47 -4.41
CA ARG A 51 -0.36 13.62 -4.89
C ARG A 51 0.01 14.01 -6.32
N THR A 52 1.30 14.06 -6.65
CA THR A 52 1.78 14.36 -8.00
C THR A 52 1.38 13.27 -8.98
N ALA A 53 1.58 11.99 -8.65
CA ALA A 53 1.16 10.86 -9.48
C ALA A 53 -0.36 10.88 -9.70
N TYR A 54 -1.13 11.13 -8.64
CA TYR A 54 -2.58 11.27 -8.70
C TYR A 54 -3.03 12.44 -9.60
N ALA A 55 -2.33 13.58 -9.52
CA ALA A 55 -2.61 14.76 -10.34
C ALA A 55 -2.17 14.60 -11.81
N LEU A 56 -1.01 13.98 -12.07
CA LEU A 56 -0.47 13.75 -13.43
C LEU A 56 -1.32 12.76 -14.21
N LEU A 57 -1.82 11.72 -13.53
CA LEU A 57 -2.71 10.75 -14.16
C LEU A 57 -4.08 11.35 -14.49
N LEU A 58 -4.42 12.56 -13.99
CA LEU A 58 -5.71 13.21 -14.25
C LEU A 58 -5.73 14.75 -14.17
N PRO A 59 -5.90 15.45 -15.31
CA PRO A 59 -6.62 16.71 -15.32
C PRO A 59 -8.12 16.44 -15.02
N ASN A 60 -8.66 17.05 -13.97
CA ASN A 60 -10.07 17.01 -13.50
C ASN A 60 -10.46 15.90 -12.48
N MET A 61 -10.24 16.21 -11.20
CA MET A 61 -10.42 15.39 -9.99
C MET A 61 -11.89 15.10 -9.57
N ALA A 62 -12.89 15.67 -10.25
CA ALA A 62 -14.20 15.90 -9.63
C ALA A 62 -15.02 14.62 -9.29
N ASN A 63 -14.83 13.49 -9.98
CA ASN A 63 -15.80 12.37 -9.96
C ASN A 63 -15.24 10.95 -9.74
N ARG A 64 -14.06 10.78 -9.13
CA ARG A 64 -13.40 9.45 -9.07
C ARG A 64 -13.16 8.94 -7.65
N ILE A 65 -13.10 7.60 -7.54
CA ILE A 65 -12.78 6.84 -6.34
C ILE A 65 -11.32 6.43 -6.40
N CYS A 66 -10.60 6.62 -5.30
CA CYS A 66 -9.26 6.08 -5.06
C CYS A 66 -9.34 4.87 -4.13
N CYS A 67 -8.72 3.76 -4.53
CA CYS A 67 -8.63 2.53 -3.75
C CYS A 67 -7.18 2.30 -3.32
N CYS A 68 -6.94 2.31 -2.02
CA CYS A 68 -5.68 1.83 -1.44
C CYS A 68 -5.76 0.31 -1.29
N SER A 69 -4.94 -0.42 -2.05
CA SER A 69 -4.83 -1.87 -1.98
C SER A 69 -3.60 -2.27 -1.15
N TYR A 70 -3.78 -3.15 -0.19
CA TYR A 70 -2.72 -3.67 0.68
C TYR A 70 -2.65 -5.18 0.58
N HIS A 71 -1.51 -5.81 0.87
CA HIS A 71 -1.46 -7.27 0.93
C HIS A 71 -2.21 -7.77 2.18
N GLY A 72 -3.09 -8.77 2.05
CA GLY A 72 -3.77 -9.37 3.20
C GLY A 72 -2.81 -10.17 4.08
N ILE A 73 -3.13 -10.25 5.38
CA ILE A 73 -2.51 -11.17 6.33
C ILE A 73 -3.55 -12.17 6.83
N PRO A 74 -3.16 -13.39 7.28
CA PRO A 74 -4.07 -14.30 7.94
C PRO A 74 -4.76 -13.64 9.14
N GLN A 75 -6.08 -13.83 9.27
CA GLN A 75 -6.86 -13.24 10.37
C GLN A 75 -6.27 -13.58 11.75
N ARG A 76 -5.78 -14.81 11.91
CA ARG A 76 -5.12 -15.27 13.14
C ARG A 76 -3.98 -14.35 13.58
N TYR A 77 -3.19 -13.81 12.64
CA TYR A 77 -2.07 -12.92 12.99
C TYR A 77 -2.58 -11.60 13.57
N ALA A 78 -3.65 -11.04 13.01
CA ALA A 78 -4.29 -9.85 13.55
C ALA A 78 -4.90 -10.12 14.94
N ASP A 79 -5.53 -11.29 15.12
CA ASP A 79 -6.11 -11.72 16.40
C ASP A 79 -5.04 -11.96 17.47
N GLU A 80 -3.84 -12.41 17.06
CA GLU A 80 -2.66 -12.64 17.90
C GLU A 80 -1.85 -11.35 18.17
N GLY A 81 -2.27 -10.20 17.64
CA GLY A 81 -1.70 -8.89 17.96
C GLY A 81 -0.90 -8.20 16.85
N ASP A 82 -0.86 -8.72 15.63
CA ASP A 82 -0.30 -7.98 14.48
C ASP A 82 -1.20 -6.77 14.14
N ASP A 83 -0.66 -5.56 14.32
CA ASP A 83 -1.35 -4.29 14.11
C ASP A 83 -1.32 -3.80 12.66
N TYR A 84 -0.83 -4.61 11.71
CA TYR A 84 -0.78 -4.28 10.29
C TYR A 84 -2.10 -3.71 9.72
N PRO A 85 -3.29 -4.30 9.98
CA PRO A 85 -4.53 -3.74 9.46
C PRO A 85 -4.84 -2.32 9.99
N GLN A 86 -4.46 -2.01 11.23
CA GLN A 86 -4.60 -0.71 11.85
C GLN A 86 -3.65 0.31 11.21
N ARG A 87 -2.42 -0.12 10.88
CA ARG A 87 -1.45 0.69 10.14
C ARG A 87 -1.94 1.01 8.73
N CYS A 88 -2.47 0.02 7.99
CA CYS A 88 -3.07 0.24 6.67
C CYS A 88 -4.22 1.25 6.71
N ARG A 89 -5.12 1.13 7.70
CA ARG A 89 -6.21 2.11 7.91
C ARG A 89 -5.68 3.52 8.16
N THR A 90 -4.61 3.62 8.93
CA THR A 90 -3.94 4.90 9.21
C THR A 90 -3.32 5.48 7.95
N THR A 91 -2.54 4.70 7.20
CA THR A 91 -1.98 5.11 5.90
C THR A 91 -3.05 5.59 4.92
N THR A 92 -4.17 4.88 4.79
CA THR A 92 -5.26 5.31 3.91
C THR A 92 -5.89 6.64 4.35
N ARG A 93 -6.11 6.83 5.66
CA ARG A 93 -6.69 8.07 6.21
C ARG A 93 -5.78 9.27 5.98
N GLU A 94 -4.48 9.14 6.25
CA GLU A 94 -3.53 10.23 6.05
C GLU A 94 -3.33 10.54 4.55
N LEU A 95 -3.29 9.51 3.69
CA LEU A 95 -3.28 9.71 2.23
C LEU A 95 -4.53 10.46 1.76
N ALA A 96 -5.72 10.06 2.23
CA ALA A 96 -6.97 10.75 1.88
C ALA A 96 -6.93 12.24 2.27
N SER A 97 -6.47 12.52 3.49
CA SER A 97 -6.30 13.88 4.02
C SER A 97 -5.34 14.70 3.14
N ALA A 98 -4.15 14.16 2.85
CA ALA A 98 -3.12 14.84 2.08
C ALA A 98 -3.50 15.09 0.61
N LEU A 99 -4.30 14.19 0.03
CA LEU A 99 -4.83 14.31 -1.32
C LEU A 99 -6.06 15.24 -1.40
N GLY A 100 -6.56 15.74 -0.25
CA GLY A 100 -7.78 16.55 -0.19
C GLY A 100 -9.02 15.78 -0.64
N MET A 101 -9.03 14.46 -0.45
CA MET A 101 -10.12 13.60 -0.89
C MET A 101 -11.16 13.48 0.21
N ALA A 102 -12.44 13.63 -0.18
CA ALA A 102 -13.55 13.33 0.70
C ALA A 102 -13.54 11.83 1.10
N PRO A 103 -13.85 11.48 2.36
CA PRO A 103 -13.83 10.09 2.84
C PRO A 103 -14.62 9.12 1.97
N GLU A 104 -15.70 9.56 1.32
CA GLU A 104 -16.56 8.74 0.47
C GLU A 104 -15.95 8.44 -0.91
N LYS A 105 -14.84 9.10 -1.24
CA LYS A 105 -14.06 8.91 -2.47
C LYS A 105 -12.80 8.08 -2.24
N VAL A 106 -12.46 7.74 -0.99
CA VAL A 106 -11.32 6.88 -0.68
C VAL A 106 -11.82 5.57 -0.09
N MET A 107 -11.28 4.47 -0.58
CA MET A 107 -11.55 3.14 -0.04
C MET A 107 -10.25 2.39 0.20
N MET A 108 -10.35 1.39 1.06
CA MET A 108 -9.25 0.48 1.37
C MET A 108 -9.71 -0.95 1.11
N THR A 109 -8.81 -1.78 0.57
CA THR A 109 -9.00 -3.22 0.46
C THR A 109 -7.71 -3.97 0.76
N PHE A 110 -7.86 -5.26 1.06
CA PHE A 110 -6.74 -6.20 1.08
C PHE A 110 -6.81 -7.08 -0.19
N GLN A 111 -5.69 -7.19 -0.88
CA GLN A 111 -5.47 -8.09 -2.02
C GLN A 111 -4.82 -9.39 -1.56
N SER A 112 -4.83 -10.39 -2.43
CA SER A 112 -4.23 -11.71 -2.22
C SER A 112 -4.71 -12.42 -0.94
N ARG A 113 -5.61 -13.38 -1.12
CA ARG A 113 -6.15 -14.16 0.00
C ARG A 113 -5.23 -15.36 0.25
N PHE A 114 -4.88 -15.62 1.50
CA PHE A 114 -4.48 -16.97 1.92
C PHE A 114 -5.74 -17.87 1.87
N GLY A 115 -6.15 -18.35 0.69
CA GLY A 115 -7.34 -19.20 0.51
C GLY A 115 -8.17 -18.95 -0.76
N ARG A 116 -9.33 -19.62 -0.85
CA ARG A 116 -10.04 -19.96 -2.11
C ARG A 116 -10.95 -18.91 -2.77
N GLU A 117 -11.06 -17.66 -2.31
CA GLU A 117 -11.85 -16.65 -3.08
C GLU A 117 -11.14 -15.29 -3.16
N PRO A 118 -10.98 -14.70 -4.36
CA PRO A 118 -10.35 -13.39 -4.50
C PRO A 118 -11.23 -12.29 -3.89
N LEU A 119 -10.75 -11.63 -2.85
CA LEU A 119 -11.42 -10.48 -2.20
C LEU A 119 -11.63 -9.31 -3.17
N ALA A 120 -10.71 -9.18 -4.13
CA ALA A 120 -10.80 -8.28 -5.27
C ALA A 120 -12.14 -8.44 -6.00
N ASP A 121 -12.59 -9.68 -6.23
CA ASP A 121 -13.79 -9.96 -6.98
C ASP A 121 -15.04 -9.44 -6.25
N ALA A 122 -15.13 -9.60 -4.92
CA ALA A 122 -16.25 -9.08 -4.13
C ALA A 122 -16.23 -7.55 -4.01
N LEU A 123 -15.07 -6.93 -3.82
CA LEU A 123 -14.97 -5.47 -3.66
C LEU A 123 -15.11 -4.76 -5.02
N TYR A 124 -14.51 -5.27 -6.09
CA TYR A 124 -14.69 -4.77 -7.45
C TYR A 124 -16.09 -5.09 -8.00
N ARG A 125 -16.70 -6.25 -7.72
CA ARG A 125 -18.13 -6.48 -8.07
C ARG A 125 -19.05 -5.58 -7.28
N ARG A 126 -18.87 -5.45 -5.96
CA ARG A 126 -19.68 -4.54 -5.13
C ARG A 126 -19.48 -3.09 -5.55
N ASN A 127 -18.27 -2.70 -5.94
CA ASN A 127 -18.00 -1.38 -6.50
C ASN A 127 -18.55 -1.22 -7.91
N ALA A 128 -18.55 -2.25 -8.75
CA ALA A 128 -19.13 -2.25 -10.08
C ALA A 128 -20.67 -2.20 -10.03
N GLU A 129 -21.30 -2.88 -9.07
CA GLU A 129 -22.74 -2.80 -8.78
C GLU A 129 -23.12 -1.45 -8.18
N ASN A 130 -22.34 -0.94 -7.22
CA ASN A 130 -22.51 0.41 -6.69
C ASN A 130 -22.25 1.48 -7.76
N ALA A 131 -21.30 1.24 -8.68
CA ALA A 131 -21.00 2.08 -9.84
C ALA A 131 -22.15 2.08 -10.86
N ARG A 132 -22.77 0.92 -11.11
CA ARG A 132 -24.00 0.78 -11.90
C ARG A 132 -25.11 1.64 -11.31
N ARG A 133 -25.32 1.60 -9.98
CA ARG A 133 -26.36 2.40 -9.30
C ARG A 133 -26.03 3.89 -9.17
N LYS A 134 -24.75 4.26 -9.03
CA LYS A 134 -24.30 5.65 -8.76
C LYS A 134 -23.61 6.36 -9.94
N ARG A 135 -23.63 5.79 -11.16
CA ARG A 135 -22.91 6.30 -12.35
C ARG A 135 -21.38 6.46 -12.16
N ARG A 136 -20.77 5.85 -11.14
CA ARG A 136 -19.33 5.98 -10.85
C ARG A 136 -18.51 5.06 -11.75
N ARG A 137 -18.06 5.60 -12.89
CA ARG A 137 -17.53 4.82 -14.01
C ARG A 137 -16.02 4.59 -13.99
N SER A 138 -15.30 5.13 -13.00
CA SER A 138 -13.85 5.14 -12.98
C SER A 138 -13.27 4.89 -11.59
N ILE A 139 -12.22 4.07 -11.51
CA ILE A 139 -11.47 3.77 -10.28
C ILE A 139 -9.97 3.97 -10.50
N GLN A 140 -9.31 4.43 -9.45
CA GLN A 140 -7.86 4.45 -9.34
C GLN A 140 -7.42 3.53 -8.22
N VAL A 141 -6.33 2.80 -8.44
CA VAL A 141 -5.80 1.85 -7.47
C VAL A 141 -4.34 2.15 -7.23
N MET A 142 -3.96 2.26 -5.96
CA MET A 142 -2.57 2.43 -5.51
C MET A 142 -2.23 1.38 -4.47
N CYS A 143 -0.95 1.03 -4.36
CA CYS A 143 -0.45 0.00 -3.45
C CYS A 143 0.51 0.59 -2.40
N PRO A 144 0.01 1.37 -1.42
CA PRO A 144 0.86 2.08 -0.44
C PRO A 144 1.55 1.16 0.58
N GLY A 145 1.35 -0.15 0.48
CA GLY A 145 2.13 -1.16 1.21
C GLY A 145 3.44 -1.56 0.53
N PHE A 146 3.70 -1.07 -0.68
CA PHE A 146 4.88 -1.42 -1.48
C PHE A 146 5.70 -0.17 -1.81
N ALA A 147 7.00 -0.21 -1.51
CA ALA A 147 7.94 0.86 -1.84
C ALA A 147 8.35 0.85 -3.32
N ALA A 148 8.30 -0.33 -3.96
CA ALA A 148 8.59 -0.52 -5.38
C ALA A 148 7.58 -1.52 -5.97
N ASP A 149 7.37 -1.42 -7.27
CA ASP A 149 6.51 -2.33 -8.01
C ASP A 149 7.10 -3.75 -8.03
N CYS A 150 6.22 -4.73 -7.92
CA CYS A 150 6.55 -6.15 -7.92
C CYS A 150 5.52 -6.91 -8.77
N LEU A 151 5.66 -8.24 -8.81
CA LEU A 151 4.76 -9.10 -9.59
C LEU A 151 3.30 -8.87 -9.17
N GLU A 152 3.05 -8.80 -7.86
CA GLU A 152 1.73 -8.60 -7.29
C GLU A 152 1.13 -7.24 -7.69
N THR A 153 1.92 -6.17 -7.75
CA THR A 153 1.37 -4.85 -8.12
C THR A 153 1.14 -4.72 -9.62
N LEU A 154 2.02 -5.28 -10.46
CA LEU A 154 1.91 -5.15 -11.91
C LEU A 154 0.90 -6.16 -12.48
N GLU A 155 1.03 -7.44 -12.16
CA GLU A 155 0.16 -8.47 -12.74
C GLU A 155 -1.21 -8.50 -12.06
N GLU A 156 -1.27 -8.63 -10.73
CA GLU A 156 -2.58 -8.74 -10.06
C GLU A 156 -3.33 -7.41 -10.08
N ILE A 157 -2.66 -6.30 -9.73
CA ILE A 157 -3.35 -5.01 -9.56
C ILE A 157 -3.45 -4.24 -10.86
N ALA A 158 -2.38 -4.09 -11.65
CA ALA A 158 -2.46 -3.28 -12.87
C ALA A 158 -3.19 -3.99 -14.02
N GLU A 159 -3.09 -5.32 -14.10
CA GLU A 159 -3.66 -6.12 -15.20
C GLU A 159 -4.93 -6.90 -14.79
N GLN A 160 -4.83 -7.89 -13.90
CA GLN A 160 -5.96 -8.78 -13.62
C GLN A 160 -7.17 -8.04 -13.02
N ASN A 161 -6.95 -7.18 -12.03
CA ASN A 161 -8.02 -6.37 -11.44
C ASN A 161 -8.64 -5.39 -12.43
N ARG A 162 -7.85 -4.89 -13.38
CA ARG A 162 -8.35 -4.04 -14.46
C ARG A 162 -9.33 -4.82 -15.33
N GLU A 163 -9.00 -6.04 -15.73
CA GLU A 163 -9.88 -6.90 -16.52
C GLU A 163 -11.17 -7.21 -15.79
N VAL A 164 -11.10 -7.59 -14.51
CA VAL A 164 -12.27 -7.86 -13.67
C VAL A 164 -13.17 -6.62 -13.56
N PHE A 165 -12.60 -5.44 -13.30
CA PHE A 165 -13.35 -4.20 -13.17
C PHE A 165 -14.04 -3.78 -14.47
N LEU A 166 -13.34 -3.88 -15.61
CA LEU A 166 -13.89 -3.55 -16.92
C LEU A 166 -14.95 -4.56 -17.36
N GLY A 167 -14.71 -5.86 -17.14
CA GLY A 167 -15.66 -6.93 -17.42
C GLY A 167 -16.96 -6.82 -16.60
N ALA A 168 -16.88 -6.27 -15.38
CA ALA A 168 -18.04 -5.99 -14.55
C ALA A 168 -18.83 -4.72 -14.96
N GLY A 169 -18.40 -4.01 -16.01
CA GLY A 169 -19.07 -2.81 -16.55
C GLY A 169 -18.47 -1.48 -16.09
N GLY A 170 -17.28 -1.50 -15.47
CA GLY A 170 -16.47 -0.30 -15.25
C GLY A 170 -16.01 0.33 -16.58
N LYS A 171 -15.75 1.64 -16.61
CA LYS A 171 -15.30 2.33 -17.85
C LYS A 171 -13.83 2.72 -17.85
N LYS A 172 -13.26 3.04 -16.70
CA LYS A 172 -11.85 3.45 -16.61
C LYS A 172 -11.21 2.92 -15.34
N TYR A 173 -10.08 2.24 -15.50
CA TYR A 173 -9.26 1.72 -14.42
C TYR A 173 -7.86 2.27 -14.61
N GLU A 174 -7.27 2.80 -13.53
CA GLU A 174 -5.94 3.37 -13.56
C GLU A 174 -5.15 2.87 -12.35
N TYR A 175 -4.05 2.18 -12.60
CA TYR A 175 -3.07 1.87 -11.57
C TYR A 175 -2.14 3.07 -11.37
N ILE A 176 -1.86 3.40 -10.11
CA ILE A 176 -0.90 4.42 -9.71
C ILE A 176 0.37 3.69 -9.27
N PRO A 177 1.49 3.83 -9.99
CA PRO A 177 2.74 3.12 -9.70
C PRO A 177 3.23 3.34 -8.28
N ALA A 178 4.01 2.38 -7.77
CA ALA A 178 4.73 2.56 -6.53
C ALA A 178 5.78 3.69 -6.65
N LEU A 179 6.32 4.09 -5.51
CA LEU A 179 7.35 5.11 -5.40
C LEU A 179 8.62 4.78 -6.23
N ASN A 180 8.96 3.49 -6.37
CA ASN A 180 10.04 2.98 -7.23
C ASN A 180 11.37 3.72 -6.98
N ALA A 181 12.15 4.00 -8.03
CA ALA A 181 13.41 4.74 -7.95
C ALA A 181 13.22 6.25 -8.17
N THR A 182 12.05 6.82 -7.82
CA THR A 182 11.85 8.26 -7.98
C THR A 182 12.80 9.07 -7.08
N PRO A 183 13.28 10.24 -7.54
CA PRO A 183 14.15 11.11 -6.74
C PRO A 183 13.56 11.42 -5.37
N GLU A 184 12.25 11.68 -5.30
CA GLU A 184 11.53 11.96 -4.06
C GLU A 184 11.58 10.77 -3.10
N HIS A 185 11.41 9.54 -3.60
CA HIS A 185 11.49 8.36 -2.76
C HIS A 185 12.90 8.14 -2.20
N ILE A 186 13.92 8.33 -3.04
CA ILE A 186 15.33 8.23 -2.64
C ILE A 186 15.66 9.30 -1.59
N GLU A 187 15.23 10.54 -1.81
CA GLU A 187 15.42 11.64 -0.87
C GLU A 187 14.73 11.36 0.46
N MET A 188 13.50 10.86 0.43
CA MET A 188 12.79 10.44 1.64
C MET A 188 13.57 9.36 2.41
N MET A 189 14.04 8.31 1.73
CA MET A 189 14.83 7.25 2.38
C MET A 189 16.13 7.81 2.96
N ALA A 190 16.82 8.69 2.23
CA ALA A 190 18.03 9.35 2.71
C ALA A 190 17.77 10.19 3.96
N ASN A 191 16.68 10.97 3.97
CA ASN A 191 16.28 11.79 5.12
C ASN A 191 15.90 10.95 6.33
N LEU A 192 15.18 9.83 6.12
CA LEU A 192 14.85 8.88 7.18
C LEU A 192 16.11 8.34 7.85
N VAL A 193 17.14 8.01 7.07
CA VAL A 193 18.42 7.49 7.59
C VAL A 193 19.27 8.59 8.22
N ALA A 194 19.29 9.79 7.63
CA ALA A 194 20.12 10.91 8.07
C ALA A 194 19.77 11.37 9.49
N ALA A 195 18.50 11.28 9.90
CA ALA A 195 18.06 11.58 11.25
C ALA A 195 18.70 10.70 12.35
N TYR A 196 19.43 9.65 11.97
CA TYR A 196 20.05 8.68 12.89
C TYR A 196 21.55 8.48 12.65
N ARG A 197 22.19 9.41 11.92
CA ARG A 197 23.66 9.50 11.81
C ARG A 197 24.27 10.13 13.06
#